data_AF-A0A9D5ZG86-F1
#
_entry.id   AF-A0A9D5ZG86-F1
#
_cell.length_a   1.000
_cell.length_b   1.000
_cell.length_c   1.000
_cell.angle_alpha   90.00
_cell.angle_beta   90.00
_cell.angle_gamma   90.00
#
_symmetry.space_group_name_H-M   'P 1'
#
loop_
_entity.id
_entity.type
_entity.pdbx_description
1 polymer ?
#
loop_
_entity_poly.entity_id
_entity_poly.type
_entity_poly.pdbx_seq_one_letter_code
_entity_poly.pdbx_strand_id
1 'polypeptide(L)'
;MNPSSPRTGARPVVRTVQGLVTSDGGGVTLTRLIGTARLDLVDPFLMLDAFGSDAPDDYLAGFPSHPHRGFEAVTYLLAGR
;
A
#
# COMPACT_ATOMS: atom_id res chain seq x y z
N MET A 1 9.32 25.54 -15.73
CA MET A 1 9.19 25.08 -14.33
C MET A 1 10.58 24.96 -13.75
N ASN A 2 10.87 25.67 -12.67
CA ASN A 2 12.22 25.81 -12.13
C ASN A 2 12.53 24.60 -11.20
N PRO A 3 13.55 23.77 -11.46
CA PRO A 3 13.90 22.70 -10.54
C PRO A 3 14.58 23.34 -9.32
N SER A 4 13.86 23.47 -8.21
CA SER A 4 14.47 23.90 -6.95
C SER A 4 15.52 22.86 -6.53
N SER A 5 16.75 23.31 -6.32
CA SER A 5 17.85 22.49 -5.80
C SER A 5 17.43 21.69 -4.55
N PRO A 6 17.88 20.43 -4.39
CA PRO A 6 17.51 19.63 -3.23
C PRO A 6 18.07 20.25 -1.95
N ARG A 7 17.18 20.57 -1.00
CA ARG A 7 17.58 20.98 0.35
C ARG A 7 18.24 19.78 1.04
N THR A 8 19.51 19.93 1.43
CA THR A 8 20.36 18.92 2.07
C THR A 8 20.05 18.64 3.55
N GLY A 9 18.88 19.06 4.05
CA GLY A 9 18.44 18.76 5.42
C GLY A 9 17.49 17.57 5.47
N ALA A 10 17.49 16.84 6.59
CA ALA A 10 16.50 15.79 6.83
C ALA A 10 15.09 16.38 6.72
N ARG A 11 14.21 15.73 5.95
CA ARG A 11 12.81 16.15 5.84
C ARG A 11 12.08 15.74 7.12
N PRO A 12 11.41 16.67 7.83
CA PRO A 12 10.68 16.31 9.03
C PRO A 12 9.45 15.46 8.66
N VAL A 13 9.06 14.56 9.55
CA VAL A 13 7.77 13.87 9.46
C VAL A 13 6.67 14.90 9.73
N VAL A 14 5.82 15.15 8.75
CA VAL A 14 4.71 16.12 8.88
C VAL A 14 3.46 15.49 9.49
N ARG A 15 3.30 14.18 9.35
CA ARG A 15 2.13 13.45 9.82
C ARG A 15 2.40 11.95 9.89
N THR A 16 1.87 11.30 10.92
CA THR A 16 1.83 9.85 11.07
C THR A 16 0.40 9.37 10.97
N VAL A 17 0.15 8.28 10.24
CA VAL A 17 -1.14 7.60 10.18
C VAL A 17 -0.99 6.14 10.56
N GLN A 18 -1.98 5.61 11.26
CA GLN A 18 -2.12 4.17 11.46
C GLN A 18 -2.85 3.56 10.27
N GLY A 19 -2.38 2.41 9.81
CA GLY A 19 -3.06 1.63 8.78
C GLY A 19 -4.42 1.12 9.23
N LEU A 20 -5.28 0.79 8.26
CA LEU A 20 -6.59 0.22 8.49
C LEU A 20 -6.57 -1.27 8.16
N VAL A 21 -6.85 -2.13 9.15
CA VAL A 21 -7.08 -3.56 8.91
C VAL A 21 -8.38 -3.72 8.12
N THR A 22 -8.32 -4.43 7.00
CA THR A 22 -9.44 -4.67 6.08
C THR A 22 -9.25 -5.99 5.33
N SER A 23 -10.20 -6.32 4.47
CA SER A 23 -10.14 -7.46 3.56
C SER A 23 -10.22 -7.01 2.10
N ASP A 24 -9.60 -7.77 1.19
CA ASP A 24 -9.70 -7.59 -0.27
C ASP A 24 -9.68 -8.95 -1.00
N GLY A 25 -9.89 -8.95 -2.31
CA GLY A 25 -9.83 -10.15 -3.15
C GLY A 25 -10.78 -11.26 -2.69
N GLY A 26 -10.24 -12.46 -2.52
CA GLY A 26 -10.96 -13.63 -2.03
C GLY A 26 -11.17 -13.68 -0.50
N GLY A 27 -11.01 -12.56 0.21
CA GLY A 27 -11.06 -12.51 1.68
C GLY A 27 -9.69 -12.32 2.34
N VAL A 28 -8.69 -11.86 1.59
CA VAL A 28 -7.33 -11.68 2.10
C VAL A 28 -7.32 -10.58 3.16
N THR A 29 -6.88 -10.91 4.37
CA THR A 29 -6.70 -9.91 5.43
C THR A 29 -5.43 -9.09 5.17
N LEU A 30 -5.57 -7.77 5.19
CA LEU A 30 -4.48 -6.84 4.93
C LEU A 30 -4.60 -5.57 5.77
N THR A 31 -3.50 -4.82 5.86
CA THR A 31 -3.46 -3.47 6.42
C THR A 31 -3.26 -2.45 5.30
N ARG A 32 -4.26 -1.62 5.04
CA ARG A 32 -4.19 -0.53 4.04
C ARG A 32 -3.62 0.74 4.66
N LEU A 33 -2.57 1.29 4.03
CA LEU A 33 -1.82 2.46 4.49
C LEU A 33 -2.16 3.73 3.68
N ILE A 34 -2.16 3.64 2.36
CA ILE A 34 -2.60 4.69 1.41
C ILE A 34 -3.88 4.21 0.71
N GLY A 35 -4.81 5.11 0.38
CA GLY A 35 -6.14 4.77 -0.14
C GLY A 35 -7.20 4.60 0.95
N THR A 36 -7.01 5.23 2.11
CA THR A 36 -7.98 5.25 3.22
C THR A 36 -8.58 6.64 3.40
N ALA A 37 -9.73 6.76 4.04
CA ALA A 37 -10.29 8.07 4.41
C ALA A 37 -9.34 8.93 5.27
N ARG A 38 -8.37 8.29 5.96
CA ARG A 38 -7.32 9.01 6.69
C ARG A 38 -6.27 9.51 5.70
N LEU A 39 -5.73 8.66 4.83
CA LEU A 39 -4.71 9.02 3.84
C LEU A 39 -5.15 8.54 2.46
N ASP A 40 -5.87 9.39 1.73
CA ASP A 40 -6.57 9.02 0.50
C ASP A 40 -5.61 8.92 -0.68
N LEU A 41 -4.93 10.01 -1.02
CA LEU A 41 -3.99 10.09 -2.13
C LEU A 41 -2.67 10.72 -1.67
N VAL A 42 -1.54 10.12 -2.07
CA VAL A 42 -0.21 10.71 -1.91
C VAL A 42 0.47 10.71 -3.26
N ASP A 43 0.12 11.66 -4.13
CA ASP A 43 0.63 11.77 -5.50
C ASP A 43 2.16 11.53 -5.56
N PRO A 44 2.63 10.52 -6.32
CA PRO A 44 1.93 9.69 -7.33
C PRO A 44 1.36 8.35 -6.84
N PHE A 45 1.39 8.06 -5.54
CA PHE A 45 0.95 6.81 -4.95
C PHE A 45 -0.56 6.80 -4.67
N LEU A 46 -1.25 5.83 -5.29
CA LEU A 46 -2.69 5.63 -5.15
C LEU A 46 -3.05 4.72 -3.97
N MET A 47 -2.24 3.68 -3.72
CA MET A 47 -2.53 2.64 -2.75
C MET A 47 -1.24 2.01 -2.23
N LEU A 48 -1.25 1.61 -0.96
CA LEU A 48 -0.20 0.80 -0.36
C LEU A 48 -0.83 -0.14 0.66
N ASP A 49 -0.75 -1.42 0.39
CA ASP A 49 -1.25 -2.49 1.25
C ASP A 49 -0.08 -3.31 1.80
N ALA A 50 -0.12 -3.63 3.08
CA ALA A 50 0.73 -4.61 3.72
C ALA A 50 -0.12 -5.84 4.07
N PHE A 51 0.21 -6.98 3.47
CA PHE A 51 -0.48 -8.24 3.73
C PHE A 51 0.54 -9.37 3.92
N GLY A 52 0.16 -10.33 4.74
CA GLY A 52 0.99 -11.43 5.18
C GLY A 52 0.43 -11.97 6.50
N SER A 53 0.34 -13.29 6.61
CA SER A 53 -0.11 -13.97 7.81
C SER A 53 0.61 -15.31 7.93
N ASP A 54 0.77 -15.78 9.17
CA ASP A 54 1.21 -17.15 9.46
C ASP A 54 0.03 -18.14 9.40
N ALA A 55 -1.21 -17.63 9.37
CA ALA A 55 -2.43 -18.43 9.21
C ALA A 55 -2.81 -18.52 7.72
N PRO A 56 -2.77 -19.72 7.11
CA PRO A 56 -3.06 -19.88 5.68
C PRO A 56 -4.43 -19.36 5.26
N ASP A 57 -5.44 -19.53 6.13
CA ASP A 57 -6.81 -19.12 5.87
C ASP A 57 -6.95 -17.62 5.60
N ASP A 58 -6.03 -16.79 6.10
CA ASP A 58 -6.05 -15.33 5.92
C ASP A 58 -5.63 -14.89 4.51
N TYR A 59 -5.04 -15.77 3.70
CA TYR A 59 -4.53 -15.42 2.36
C TYR A 59 -4.76 -16.48 1.29
N LEU A 60 -5.27 -17.67 1.64
CA LEU A 60 -5.32 -18.83 0.72
C LEU A 60 -6.12 -18.56 -0.56
N ALA A 61 -7.22 -17.82 -0.44
CA ALA A 61 -8.07 -17.47 -1.57
C ALA A 61 -7.40 -16.42 -2.50
N GLY A 62 -6.42 -15.70 -1.98
CA GLY A 62 -5.58 -14.76 -2.71
C GLY A 62 -6.37 -13.65 -3.41
N PHE A 63 -5.83 -13.22 -4.55
CA PHE A 63 -6.43 -12.23 -5.42
C PHE A 63 -6.82 -12.91 -6.74
N PRO A 64 -8.09 -13.31 -6.93
CA PRO A 64 -8.58 -13.89 -8.18
C PRO A 64 -8.33 -12.94 -9.37
N SER A 65 -8.41 -13.47 -10.60
CA SER A 65 -8.23 -12.65 -11.81
C SER A 65 -9.10 -11.38 -11.81
N HIS A 66 -8.48 -10.21 -11.89
CA HIS A 66 -9.14 -8.91 -11.92
C HIS A 66 -8.37 -7.91 -12.80
N PRO A 67 -9.05 -6.94 -13.42
CA PRO A 67 -8.41 -5.98 -14.33
C PRO A 67 -7.74 -4.81 -13.60
N HIS A 68 -6.71 -4.24 -14.23
CA HIS A 68 -6.10 -2.95 -13.88
C HIS A 68 -5.94 -2.09 -15.13
N ARG A 69 -6.00 -0.76 -14.99
CA ARG A 69 -5.83 0.20 -16.10
C ARG A 69 -5.33 1.55 -15.57
N GLY A 70 -4.33 2.13 -16.25
CA GLY A 70 -3.93 3.53 -16.04
C GLY A 70 -3.00 3.78 -14.85
N PHE A 71 -2.47 2.72 -14.24
CA PHE A 71 -1.46 2.79 -13.18
C PHE A 71 -0.62 1.50 -13.15
N GLU A 72 0.39 1.48 -12.29
CA GLU A 72 1.26 0.32 -12.07
C GLU A 72 0.99 -0.27 -10.68
N ALA A 73 0.90 -1.60 -10.61
CA ALA A 73 0.88 -2.33 -9.34
C ALA A 73 2.27 -2.96 -9.13
N VAL A 74 2.91 -2.65 -8.00
CA VAL A 74 4.23 -3.17 -7.63
C VAL A 74 4.08 -4.02 -6.38
N THR A 75 4.45 -5.29 -6.48
CA THR A 75 4.47 -6.22 -5.33
C THR A 75 5.91 -6.45 -4.88
N TYR A 76 6.17 -6.22 -3.60
CA TYR A 76 7.45 -6.55 -2.96
C TYR A 76 7.23 -7.60 -1.88
N LEU A 77 7.85 -8.77 -2.04
CA LEU A 77 7.80 -9.87 -1.08
C LEU A 77 8.96 -9.71 -0.08
N LEU A 78 8.64 -9.53 1.21
CA LEU A 78 9.64 -9.40 2.27
C LEU A 78 10.35 -10.72 2.56
N ALA A 79 9.56 -11.72 2.95
CA ALA A 79 9.99 -13.09 3.21
C ALA A 79 8.80 -14.01 2.90
N GLY A 80 9.07 -15.17 2.32
CA GLY A 80 8.05 -16.08 1.80
C GLY A 80 8.54 -16.75 0.52
N ARG A 81 7.70 -17.58 -0.09
CA ARG A 81 7.96 -18.25 -1.36
C ARG A 81 6.84 -17.99 -2.34
#